data_AF-A0A970ZA77-F1
#
_entry.id   AF-A0A970ZA77-F1
#
_cell.length_a   1.000
_cell.length_b   1.000
_cell.length_c   1.000
_cell.angle_alpha   90.00
_cell.angle_beta   90.00
_cell.angle_gamma   90.00
#
_symmetry.space_group_name_H-M   'P 1'
#
loop_
_entity.id
_entity.type
_entity.pdbx_description
1 polymer ?
#
loop_
_entity_poly.entity_id
_entity_poly.type
_entity_poly.pdbx_seq_one_letter_code
_entity_poly.pdbx_strand_id
1 'polypeptide(L)'
;MSDRIYSDAPTYRINVNGVVRDLTVCKVTDEMSIAAFVIFGDVEMTVKAAEALLRVVPEHDIMITAEAKGIPLLHEMARQAGETTYIIARKGPKLYMKNPFSVEVHSITTAKKQALFLDETEAEKMRGKRVLIVDDVISTGNSLLAVEKLVRESGGTVVGKACILAEGDAIYRNDILYLEQIPLIFPPKKDQ
;
A
#
# COMPACT_ATOMS: atom_id res chain seq x y z
N MET A 1 -0.77 11.39 -21.43
CA MET A 1 -2.25 11.30 -21.42
C MET A 1 -2.63 11.10 -19.97
N SER A 2 -3.43 11.99 -19.38
CA SER A 2 -3.52 12.12 -17.92
C SER A 2 -4.35 11.02 -17.27
N ASP A 3 -3.90 10.47 -16.14
CA ASP A 3 -4.68 9.60 -15.23
C ASP A 3 -5.79 10.36 -14.47
N ARG A 4 -6.24 11.45 -15.08
CA ARG A 4 -7.39 12.24 -14.70
C ARG A 4 -8.51 11.82 -15.63
N ILE A 5 -9.54 11.21 -15.07
CA ILE A 5 -10.77 10.96 -15.80
C ILE A 5 -11.80 12.01 -15.42
N TYR A 6 -12.55 12.47 -16.40
CA TYR A 6 -13.65 13.42 -16.20
C TYR A 6 -14.94 12.63 -16.30
N SER A 7 -15.59 12.35 -15.16
CA SER A 7 -16.70 11.41 -15.11
C SER A 7 -17.61 11.65 -13.91
N ASP A 8 -18.92 11.50 -14.14
CA ASP A 8 -19.96 11.46 -13.09
C ASP A 8 -20.38 10.01 -12.78
N ALA A 9 -19.65 9.01 -13.29
CA ALA A 9 -19.97 7.61 -13.01
C ALA A 9 -19.87 7.32 -11.50
N PRO A 10 -20.86 6.63 -10.90
CA PRO A 10 -20.84 6.35 -9.47
C PRO A 10 -19.82 5.26 -9.09
N THR A 11 -19.27 4.55 -10.08
CA THR A 11 -18.30 3.47 -9.88
C THR A 11 -17.19 3.50 -10.92
N TYR A 12 -16.04 2.92 -10.55
CA TYR A 12 -14.90 2.69 -11.44
C TYR A 12 -14.53 1.20 -11.44
N ARG A 13 -14.47 0.58 -12.61
CA ARG A 13 -14.23 -0.85 -12.76
C ARG A 13 -12.73 -1.18 -12.80
N ILE A 14 -12.30 -2.15 -12.01
CA ILE A 14 -10.95 -2.73 -12.04
C ILE A 14 -10.99 -4.22 -12.41
N ASN A 15 -9.86 -4.76 -12.89
CA ASN A 15 -9.66 -6.20 -13.08
C ASN A 15 -8.28 -6.61 -12.55
N VAL A 16 -8.26 -7.38 -11.46
CA VAL A 16 -7.02 -7.87 -10.86
C VAL A 16 -6.97 -9.37 -11.00
N ASN A 17 -6.08 -9.87 -11.86
CA ASN A 17 -5.87 -11.30 -12.09
C ASN A 17 -7.19 -12.08 -12.36
N GLY A 18 -8.07 -11.49 -13.17
CA GLY A 18 -9.37 -12.05 -13.54
C GLY A 18 -10.53 -11.72 -12.58
N VAL A 19 -10.25 -11.09 -11.44
CA VAL A 19 -11.26 -10.65 -10.47
C VAL A 19 -11.68 -9.23 -10.76
N VAL A 20 -12.95 -9.05 -11.13
CA VAL A 20 -13.53 -7.73 -11.43
C VAL A 20 -14.23 -7.15 -10.22
N ARG A 21 -14.03 -5.86 -9.97
CA ARG A 21 -14.76 -5.08 -8.95
C ARG A 21 -15.15 -3.71 -9.51
N ASP A 22 -16.35 -3.25 -9.13
CA ASP A 22 -16.81 -1.90 -9.35
C ASP A 22 -16.61 -1.10 -8.06
N LEU A 23 -15.59 -0.24 -8.04
CA LEU A 23 -15.21 0.56 -6.88
C LEU A 23 -16.10 1.79 -6.78
N THR A 24 -16.64 2.07 -5.60
CA THR A 24 -17.42 3.30 -5.37
C THR A 24 -16.56 4.53 -5.61
N VAL A 25 -17.07 5.48 -6.39
CA VAL A 25 -16.43 6.79 -6.57
C VAL A 25 -16.80 7.69 -5.40
N CYS A 26 -15.79 8.08 -4.62
CA CYS A 26 -15.94 8.87 -3.40
C CYS A 26 -15.34 10.27 -3.57
N LYS A 27 -16.15 11.29 -3.33
CA LYS A 27 -15.74 12.69 -3.36
C LYS A 27 -14.75 12.98 -2.22
N VAL A 28 -13.57 13.49 -2.56
CA VAL A 28 -12.52 13.91 -1.59
C VAL A 28 -12.55 15.43 -1.42
N THR A 29 -12.70 16.16 -2.52
CA THR A 29 -12.88 17.62 -2.55
C THR A 29 -14.00 17.99 -3.53
N ASP A 30 -14.33 19.28 -3.65
CA ASP A 30 -15.31 19.74 -4.64
C ASP A 30 -14.95 19.43 -6.09
N GLU A 31 -13.67 19.22 -6.37
CA GLU A 31 -13.13 19.07 -7.71
C GLU A 31 -12.49 17.69 -7.95
N MET A 32 -12.41 16.83 -6.94
CA MET A 32 -11.71 15.56 -7.04
C MET A 32 -12.37 14.45 -6.23
N SER A 33 -12.48 13.29 -6.87
CA SER A 33 -12.98 12.03 -6.34
C SER A 33 -11.96 10.92 -6.57
N ILE A 34 -12.05 9.86 -5.78
CA ILE A 34 -11.21 8.66 -5.88
C ILE A 34 -12.07 7.41 -6.07
N ALA A 35 -11.51 6.38 -6.69
CA ALA A 35 -12.08 5.05 -6.71
C ALA A 35 -11.74 4.34 -5.38
N ALA A 36 -12.71 4.21 -4.47
CA ALA A 36 -12.46 3.71 -3.13
C ALA A 36 -12.25 2.18 -3.12
N PHE A 37 -10.99 1.77 -3.05
CA PHE A 37 -10.63 0.36 -2.85
C PHE A 37 -10.57 0.01 -1.36
N VAL A 38 -11.35 -0.99 -0.96
CA VAL A 38 -11.39 -1.53 0.40
C VAL A 38 -11.22 -3.04 0.32
N ILE A 39 -10.04 -3.53 0.67
CA ILE A 39 -9.73 -4.97 0.64
C ILE A 39 -10.34 -5.77 1.79
N PHE A 40 -10.73 -5.12 2.89
CA PHE A 40 -11.28 -5.81 4.06
C PHE A 40 -12.57 -6.56 3.71
N GLY A 41 -12.56 -7.87 3.95
CA GLY A 41 -13.68 -8.75 3.65
C GLY A 41 -13.68 -9.32 2.22
N ASP A 42 -12.83 -8.81 1.32
CA ASP A 42 -12.73 -9.32 -0.05
C ASP A 42 -11.67 -10.43 -0.17
N VAL A 43 -12.05 -11.63 0.28
CA VAL A 43 -11.16 -12.80 0.31
C VAL A 43 -10.70 -13.19 -1.09
N GLU A 44 -11.59 -13.18 -2.08
CA GLU A 44 -11.27 -13.57 -3.46
C GLU A 44 -10.24 -12.60 -4.08
N MET A 45 -10.47 -11.29 -3.96
CA MET A 45 -9.52 -10.27 -4.41
C MET A 45 -8.16 -10.44 -3.72
N THR A 46 -8.17 -10.66 -2.40
CA THR A 46 -6.94 -10.83 -1.61
C THR A 46 -6.11 -12.02 -2.10
N VAL A 47 -6.74 -13.19 -2.29
CA VAL A 47 -6.07 -14.41 -2.79
C VAL A 47 -5.50 -14.19 -4.18
N LYS A 48 -6.29 -13.61 -5.09
CA LYS A 48 -5.91 -13.44 -6.50
C LYS A 48 -4.86 -12.37 -6.71
N ALA A 49 -4.89 -11.30 -5.92
CA ALA A 49 -3.87 -10.28 -5.92
C ALA A 49 -2.54 -10.81 -5.35
N ALA A 50 -2.57 -11.53 -4.23
CA ALA A 50 -1.38 -12.16 -3.64
C ALA A 50 -0.71 -13.12 -4.63
N GLU A 51 -1.49 -13.99 -5.28
CA GLU A 51 -1.02 -14.94 -6.30
C GLU A 51 -0.30 -14.21 -7.45
N ALA A 52 -0.87 -13.11 -7.94
CA ALA A 52 -0.30 -12.35 -9.06
C ALA A 52 0.96 -11.57 -8.65
N LEU A 53 0.96 -10.94 -7.46
CA LEU A 53 2.14 -10.22 -6.96
C LEU A 53 3.32 -11.16 -6.72
N LEU A 54 3.11 -12.32 -6.11
CA LEU A 54 4.17 -13.29 -5.83
C LEU A 54 4.91 -13.78 -7.09
N ARG A 55 4.30 -13.69 -8.27
CA ARG A 55 4.95 -14.04 -9.55
C ARG A 55 5.93 -12.98 -10.05
N VAL A 56 5.80 -11.73 -9.58
CA VAL A 56 6.52 -10.57 -10.13
C VAL A 56 7.41 -9.87 -9.10
N VAL A 57 7.16 -10.04 -7.80
CA VAL A 57 8.02 -9.45 -6.76
C VAL A 57 9.42 -10.08 -6.77
N PRO A 58 10.47 -9.29 -6.46
CA PRO A 58 11.82 -9.82 -6.39
C PRO A 58 11.97 -10.79 -5.21
N GLU A 59 13.04 -11.59 -5.24
CA GLU A 59 13.43 -12.38 -4.07
C GLU A 59 13.61 -11.48 -2.84
N HIS A 60 13.05 -11.93 -1.72
CA HIS A 60 13.08 -11.23 -0.43
C HIS A 60 13.17 -12.27 0.69
N ASP A 61 13.47 -11.80 1.90
CA ASP A 61 13.60 -12.65 3.08
C ASP A 61 12.49 -12.40 4.11
N ILE A 62 11.84 -11.23 4.05
CA ILE A 62 10.71 -10.86 4.93
C ILE A 62 9.87 -9.77 4.27
N MET A 63 8.57 -9.78 4.55
CA MET A 63 7.64 -8.76 4.07
C MET A 63 7.13 -7.83 5.18
N ILE A 64 6.79 -6.60 4.82
CA ILE A 64 6.24 -5.57 5.73
C ILE A 64 5.11 -4.76 5.07
N THR A 65 4.11 -4.39 5.87
CA THR A 65 3.07 -3.39 5.53
C THR A 65 2.92 -2.37 6.65
N ALA A 66 2.34 -1.21 6.35
CA ALA A 66 1.73 -0.36 7.37
C ALA A 66 0.29 -0.81 7.67
N GLU A 67 -0.17 -0.63 8.91
CA GLU A 67 -1.56 -0.93 9.25
C GLU A 67 -2.56 0.05 8.57
N ALA A 68 -3.78 -0.36 8.23
CA ALA A 68 -4.34 -1.69 8.41
C ALA A 68 -4.70 -2.38 7.09
N LYS A 69 -4.91 -1.61 6.00
CA LYS A 69 -5.48 -2.14 4.76
C LYS A 69 -4.54 -3.08 4.02
N GLY A 70 -3.23 -2.90 4.09
CA GLY A 70 -2.29 -3.88 3.52
C GLY A 70 -2.18 -5.20 4.30
N ILE A 71 -2.76 -5.33 5.52
CA ILE A 71 -2.62 -6.55 6.35
C ILE A 71 -3.20 -7.81 5.69
N PRO A 72 -4.43 -7.82 5.15
CA PRO A 72 -4.98 -9.01 4.50
C PRO A 72 -4.11 -9.48 3.33
N LEU A 73 -3.63 -8.55 2.51
CA LEU A 73 -2.76 -8.86 1.38
C LEU A 73 -1.42 -9.43 1.84
N LEU A 74 -0.76 -8.76 2.79
CA LEU A 74 0.52 -9.20 3.34
C LEU A 74 0.41 -10.61 3.94
N HIS A 75 -0.65 -10.85 4.73
CA HIS A 75 -0.90 -12.15 5.34
C HIS A 75 -1.08 -13.24 4.27
N GLU A 76 -1.88 -12.97 3.25
CA GLU A 76 -2.16 -13.95 2.20
C GLU A 76 -0.94 -14.21 1.31
N MET A 77 -0.15 -13.18 1.00
CA MET A 77 1.15 -13.34 0.33
C MET A 77 2.09 -14.22 1.15
N ALA A 78 2.22 -13.97 2.46
CA ALA A 78 3.07 -14.77 3.34
C ALA A 78 2.61 -16.23 3.37
N ARG A 79 1.29 -16.46 3.49
CA ARG A 79 0.69 -17.80 3.49
C ARG A 79 0.97 -18.55 2.19
N GLN A 80 0.81 -17.90 1.04
CA GLN A 80 1.05 -18.52 -0.28
C GLN A 80 2.54 -18.75 -0.56
N ALA A 81 3.43 -17.87 -0.06
CA ALA A 81 4.88 -18.03 -0.16
C ALA A 81 5.46 -19.07 0.82
N GLY A 82 4.65 -19.61 1.74
CA GLY A 82 5.11 -20.52 2.78
C GLY A 82 5.90 -19.83 3.91
N GLU A 83 5.78 -18.51 4.03
CA GLU A 83 6.41 -17.74 5.10
C GLU A 83 5.64 -17.92 6.42
N THR A 84 6.40 -17.98 7.52
CA THR A 84 5.84 -18.17 8.85
C THR A 84 5.70 -16.88 9.65
N THR A 85 6.16 -15.75 9.10
CA THR A 85 6.12 -14.45 9.78
C THR A 85 6.15 -13.31 8.77
N TYR A 86 5.68 -12.13 9.19
CA TYR A 86 5.74 -10.86 8.47
C TYR A 86 5.63 -9.72 9.48
N ILE A 87 5.92 -8.49 9.06
CA ILE A 87 5.97 -7.32 9.95
C ILE A 87 4.81 -6.35 9.64
N ILE A 88 4.22 -5.75 10.68
CA ILE A 88 3.20 -4.71 10.53
C ILE A 88 3.64 -3.44 11.27
N ALA A 89 4.01 -2.41 10.52
CA ALA A 89 4.26 -1.09 11.09
C ALA A 89 2.95 -0.46 11.60
N ARG A 90 2.94 -0.01 12.86
CA ARG A 90 1.73 0.50 13.54
C ARG A 90 1.68 2.03 13.49
N LYS A 91 0.48 2.63 13.50
CA LYS A 91 0.27 4.09 13.55
C LYS A 91 0.39 4.68 14.96
N GLY A 92 0.60 3.82 15.95
CA GLY A 92 0.78 4.19 17.35
C GLY A 92 1.36 3.02 18.15
N PRO A 93 2.04 3.28 19.27
CA PRO A 93 2.61 2.23 20.12
C PRO A 93 1.49 1.35 20.68
N LYS A 94 1.80 0.07 20.87
CA LYS A 94 0.88 -0.92 21.46
C LYS A 94 1.49 -1.44 22.76
N LEU A 95 0.63 -1.81 23.71
CA LEU A 95 1.05 -2.24 25.06
C LEU A 95 2.00 -3.45 25.06
N TYR A 96 1.94 -4.29 24.02
CA TYR A 96 2.80 -5.46 23.88
C TYR A 96 4.15 -5.17 23.23
N MET A 97 4.37 -3.96 22.72
CA MET A 97 5.61 -3.62 22.03
C MET A 97 6.75 -3.45 23.02
N LYS A 98 7.85 -4.15 22.76
CA LYS A 98 9.07 -4.04 23.55
C LYS A 98 9.97 -2.93 22.97
N ASN A 99 10.23 -1.89 23.77
CA ASN A 99 11.07 -0.75 23.39
C ASN A 99 10.72 -0.17 22.00
N PRO A 100 9.46 0.26 21.77
CA PRO A 100 9.05 0.75 20.46
C PRO A 100 9.82 2.00 20.06
N PHE A 101 10.22 2.07 18.80
CA PHE A 101 10.75 3.26 18.16
C PHE A 101 9.84 3.67 17.01
N SER A 102 9.98 4.92 16.56
CA SER A 102 9.13 5.46 15.52
C SER A 102 9.88 6.30 14.52
N VAL A 103 9.43 6.26 13.27
CA VAL A 103 9.83 7.24 12.26
C VAL A 103 8.69 8.20 12.00
N GLU A 104 9.03 9.48 11.92
CA GLU A 104 8.12 10.51 11.45
C GLU A 104 8.35 10.78 9.97
N VAL A 105 7.27 10.86 9.19
CA VAL A 105 7.26 11.46 7.85
C VAL A 105 6.46 12.76 7.89
N HIS A 106 7.06 13.82 7.38
CA HIS A 106 6.42 15.12 7.29
C HIS A 106 5.51 15.14 6.06
N SER A 107 4.20 14.98 6.27
CA SER A 107 3.23 15.35 5.24
C SER A 107 3.22 16.87 5.11
N ILE A 108 3.41 17.38 3.89
CA ILE A 108 3.45 18.82 3.58
C ILE A 108 2.13 19.50 3.97
N THR A 109 1.02 18.78 4.03
CA THR A 109 -0.34 19.34 4.11
C THR A 109 -1.10 19.08 5.42
N THR A 110 -0.51 18.43 6.43
CA THR A 110 -1.23 18.18 7.71
C THR A 110 -0.49 18.68 8.94
N ALA A 111 -1.21 19.42 9.78
CA ALA A 111 -0.83 19.76 11.16
C ALA A 111 -0.68 18.54 12.11
N LYS A 112 -0.88 17.31 11.61
CA LYS A 112 -0.67 16.06 12.34
C LYS A 112 0.48 15.28 11.70
N LYS A 113 1.58 15.17 12.44
CA LYS A 113 2.66 14.22 12.17
C LYS A 113 2.09 12.81 12.10
N GLN A 114 2.42 12.08 11.04
CA GLN A 114 2.15 10.64 10.97
C GLN A 114 3.45 9.92 11.32
N ALA A 115 3.40 9.15 12.40
CA ALA A 115 4.49 8.31 12.85
C ALA A 115 4.12 6.84 12.66
N LEU A 116 5.09 6.05 12.21
CA LEU A 116 4.99 4.60 12.19
C LEU A 116 5.91 4.01 13.26
N PHE A 117 5.43 2.98 13.94
CA PHE A 117 6.07 2.35 15.08
C PHE A 117 6.39 0.89 14.78
N LEU A 118 7.55 0.44 15.23
CA LEU A 118 7.97 -0.94 15.31
C LEU A 118 8.57 -1.20 16.69
N ASP A 119 8.52 -2.45 17.13
CA ASP A 119 9.25 -2.86 18.32
C ASP A 119 10.65 -3.40 18.00
N GLU A 120 11.49 -3.53 19.03
CA GLU A 120 12.87 -3.98 18.85
C GLU A 120 12.96 -5.38 18.21
N THR A 121 12.01 -6.26 18.51
CA THR A 121 12.02 -7.65 18.03
C THR A 121 11.65 -7.73 16.56
N GLU A 122 10.75 -6.87 16.10
CA GLU A 122 10.41 -6.69 14.69
C GLU A 122 11.59 -6.10 13.91
N ALA A 123 12.31 -5.13 14.49
CA ALA A 123 13.53 -4.59 13.89
C ALA A 123 14.65 -5.64 13.80
N GLU A 124 14.86 -6.46 14.84
CA GLU A 124 15.80 -7.61 14.80
C GLU A 124 15.52 -8.56 13.63
N LYS A 125 14.24 -8.85 13.34
CA LYS A 125 13.87 -9.73 12.22
C LYS A 125 14.25 -9.16 10.84
N MET A 126 14.34 -7.84 10.70
CA MET A 126 14.68 -7.18 9.43
C MET A 126 16.18 -6.91 9.26
N ARG A 127 16.97 -6.99 10.33
CA ARG A 127 18.39 -6.65 10.31
C ARG A 127 19.17 -7.53 9.32
N GLY A 128 19.82 -6.89 8.35
CA GLY A 128 20.58 -7.58 7.29
C GLY A 128 19.72 -8.37 6.30
N LYS A 129 18.38 -8.17 6.29
CA LYS A 129 17.45 -8.87 5.41
C LYS A 129 17.04 -8.02 4.21
N ARG A 130 16.71 -8.70 3.11
CA ARG A 130 16.00 -8.16 1.96
C ARG A 130 14.52 -8.05 2.31
N VAL A 131 14.00 -6.84 2.38
CA VAL A 131 12.64 -6.55 2.80
C VAL A 131 11.78 -6.13 1.62
N LEU A 132 10.65 -6.80 1.43
CA LEU A 132 9.61 -6.41 0.47
C LEU A 132 8.53 -5.60 1.19
N ILE A 133 8.24 -4.39 0.69
CA ILE A 133 7.12 -3.59 1.18
C ILE A 133 5.88 -3.94 0.37
N VAL A 134 4.77 -4.23 1.06
CA VAL A 134 3.48 -4.59 0.45
C VAL A 134 2.41 -3.64 0.97
N ASP A 135 1.54 -3.14 0.10
CA ASP A 135 0.34 -2.36 0.49
C ASP A 135 -0.85 -2.64 -0.46
N ASP A 136 -2.05 -2.21 -0.09
CA ASP A 136 -3.22 -2.38 -0.95
C ASP A 136 -3.22 -1.39 -2.12
N VAL A 137 -3.03 -0.11 -1.82
CA VAL A 137 -2.98 0.99 -2.79
C VAL A 137 -1.81 1.91 -2.47
N ILE A 138 -1.00 2.22 -3.48
CA ILE A 138 0.02 3.28 -3.37
C ILE A 138 -0.39 4.46 -4.24
N SER A 139 -0.49 5.64 -3.61
CA SER A 139 -0.83 6.92 -4.26
C SER A 139 0.42 7.80 -4.37
N THR A 140 0.45 8.99 -3.74
CA THR A 140 1.67 9.84 -3.69
C THR A 140 2.93 9.15 -3.12
N GLY A 141 2.75 8.09 -2.32
CA GLY A 141 3.85 7.32 -1.72
C GLY A 141 4.42 7.91 -0.44
N ASN A 142 3.81 8.93 0.16
CA ASN A 142 4.27 9.50 1.44
C ASN A 142 4.26 8.47 2.57
N SER A 143 3.23 7.62 2.66
CA SER A 143 3.18 6.53 3.63
C SER A 143 4.25 5.46 3.36
N LEU A 144 4.55 5.21 2.08
CA LEU A 144 5.58 4.28 1.65
C LEU A 144 6.98 4.73 2.12
N LEU A 145 7.28 6.04 2.02
CA LEU A 145 8.54 6.61 2.51
C LEU A 145 8.77 6.36 4.01
N ALA A 146 7.70 6.32 4.81
CA ALA A 146 7.79 6.02 6.24
C ALA A 146 8.18 4.56 6.48
N VAL A 147 7.57 3.63 5.75
CA VAL A 147 7.91 2.21 5.85
C VAL A 147 9.35 1.98 5.38
N GLU A 148 9.76 2.59 4.27
CA GLU A 148 11.15 2.52 3.80
C GLU A 148 12.16 3.02 4.84
N LYS A 149 11.84 4.14 5.51
CA LYS A 149 12.68 4.68 6.57
C LYS A 149 12.77 3.72 7.77
N LEU A 150 11.65 3.12 8.20
CA LEU A 150 11.65 2.10 9.25
C LEU A 150 12.53 0.91 8.90
N VAL A 151 12.42 0.40 7.68
CA VAL A 151 13.24 -0.72 7.21
C VAL A 151 14.72 -0.38 7.29
N ARG A 152 15.12 0.80 6.78
CA ARG A 152 16.52 1.24 6.79
C ARG A 152 17.05 1.44 8.22
N GLU A 153 16.28 2.07 9.09
CA GLU A 153 16.67 2.28 10.50
C GLU A 153 16.73 0.97 11.30
N SER A 154 15.98 -0.05 10.87
CA SER A 154 16.06 -1.42 11.41
C SER A 154 17.24 -2.23 10.84
N GLY A 155 18.04 -1.65 9.95
CA GLY A 155 19.17 -2.32 9.29
C GLY A 155 18.76 -3.29 8.17
N GLY A 156 17.54 -3.20 7.66
CA GLY A 156 17.08 -3.96 6.50
C GLY A 156 17.31 -3.22 5.17
N THR A 157 17.25 -3.96 4.06
CA THR A 157 17.38 -3.42 2.71
C THR A 157 16.07 -3.59 1.95
N VAL A 158 15.43 -2.50 1.53
CA VAL A 158 14.22 -2.56 0.69
C VAL A 158 14.62 -3.06 -0.70
N VAL A 159 14.10 -4.22 -1.10
CA VAL A 159 14.39 -4.83 -2.41
C VAL A 159 13.24 -4.69 -3.40
N GLY A 160 12.04 -4.39 -2.92
CA GLY A 160 10.86 -4.19 -3.76
C GLY A 160 9.74 -3.49 -3.00
N LYS A 161 8.82 -2.90 -3.76
CA LYS A 161 7.61 -2.24 -3.27
C LYS A 161 6.48 -2.73 -4.16
N ALA A 162 5.46 -3.34 -3.58
CA ALA A 162 4.39 -3.99 -4.31
C ALA A 162 3.02 -3.54 -3.79
N CYS A 163 2.08 -3.29 -4.70
CA CYS A 163 0.68 -3.06 -4.32
C CYS A 163 -0.31 -3.63 -5.33
N ILE A 164 -1.59 -3.70 -4.95
CA ILE A 164 -2.62 -4.12 -5.90
C ILE A 164 -2.82 -3.00 -6.93
N LEU A 165 -3.08 -1.79 -6.43
CA LEU A 165 -3.44 -0.64 -7.24
C LEU A 165 -2.44 0.51 -7.10
N ALA A 166 -2.00 1.07 -8.21
CA ALA A 166 -1.32 2.36 -8.24
C ALA A 166 -2.33 3.48 -8.54
N GLU A 167 -2.28 4.57 -7.76
CA GLU A 167 -3.16 5.73 -7.91
C GLU A 167 -2.35 7.00 -8.17
N GLY A 168 -2.79 7.82 -9.13
CA GLY A 168 -2.18 9.12 -9.41
C GLY A 168 -0.67 9.02 -9.68
N ASP A 169 0.15 9.78 -8.94
CA ASP A 169 1.59 9.88 -9.18
C ASP A 169 2.33 8.54 -9.08
N ALA A 170 1.81 7.54 -8.35
CA ALA A 170 2.42 6.21 -8.27
C ALA A 170 2.44 5.48 -9.61
N ILE A 171 1.51 5.78 -10.52
CA ILE A 171 1.41 5.11 -11.82
C ILE A 171 2.70 5.29 -12.63
N TYR A 172 3.37 6.44 -12.47
CA TYR A 172 4.59 6.80 -13.20
C TYR A 172 5.89 6.37 -12.49
N ARG A 173 5.79 5.77 -11.31
CA ARG A 173 6.95 5.35 -10.53
C ARG A 173 7.44 4.00 -11.03
N ASN A 174 8.72 3.94 -11.41
CA ASN A 174 9.37 2.70 -11.84
C ASN A 174 9.87 1.84 -10.66
N ASP A 175 9.77 2.35 -9.43
CA ASP A 175 10.19 1.66 -8.21
C ASP A 175 9.03 0.95 -7.48
N ILE A 176 7.85 0.87 -8.10
CA ILE A 176 6.67 0.20 -7.57
C ILE A 176 6.19 -0.86 -8.57
N LEU A 177 5.93 -2.06 -8.07
CA LEU A 177 5.26 -3.14 -8.79
C LEU A 177 3.77 -3.10 -8.45
N TYR A 178 2.90 -3.04 -9.45
CA TYR A 178 1.45 -3.05 -9.24
C TYR A 178 0.72 -3.87 -10.29
N LEU A 179 -0.51 -4.31 -9.98
CA LEU A 179 -1.30 -5.16 -10.86
C LEU A 179 -2.25 -4.38 -11.76
N GLU A 180 -2.79 -3.26 -11.26
CA GLU A 180 -3.71 -2.41 -11.99
C GLU A 180 -3.56 -0.94 -11.55
N GLN A 181 -4.03 -0.01 -12.35
CA GLN A 181 -4.04 1.42 -12.05
C GLN A 181 -5.45 1.95 -11.80
N ILE A 182 -5.58 2.94 -10.92
CA ILE A 182 -6.82 3.69 -10.70
C ILE A 182 -6.58 5.20 -10.88
N PRO A 183 -7.47 5.92 -11.57
CA PRO A 183 -7.30 7.33 -11.86
C PRO A 183 -7.79 8.22 -10.71
N LEU A 184 -7.34 9.48 -10.72
CA LEU A 184 -8.03 10.55 -10.02
C LEU A 184 -9.22 11.00 -10.88
N ILE A 185 -10.39 11.15 -10.26
CA ILE A 185 -11.66 11.40 -10.95
C ILE A 185 -12.07 12.85 -10.71
N PHE A 186 -12.35 13.58 -11.78
CA PHE A 186 -12.74 14.99 -11.75
C PHE A 186 -14.16 15.15 -12.30
N PRO A 187 -14.93 16.15 -11.84
CA PRO A 187 -16.22 16.49 -12.44
C PRO A 187 -16.05 16.74 -13.94
N PRO A 188 -17.00 16.30 -14.80
CA PRO A 188 -16.99 16.63 -16.21
C PRO A 188 -16.79 18.13 -16.43
N LYS A 189 -15.96 18.47 -17.42
CA LYS A 189 -15.84 19.87 -17.83
C LYS A 189 -17.22 20.31 -18.32
N LYS A 190 -17.80 21.33 -17.67
CA LYS A 190 -18.93 22.05 -18.28
C LYS A 190 -18.43 22.60 -19.61
N ASP A 191 -19.17 22.33 -20.66
CA ASP A 191 -18.80 22.62 -22.05
C ASP A 191 -18.14 24.00 -22.20
N GLN A 192 -17.01 24.03 -22.92
CA GLN A 192 -16.44 25.26 -23.48
C GLN A 192 -17.25 25.67 -24.70
#